data_AF-A0A924USY0-F1
#
_entry.id   AF-A0A924USY0-F1
#
_cell.length_a   1.000
_cell.length_b   1.000
_cell.length_c   1.000
_cell.angle_alpha   90.00
_cell.angle_beta   90.00
_cell.angle_gamma   90.00
#
_symmetry.space_group_name_H-M   'P 1'
#
loop_
_entity.id
_entity.type
_entity.pdbx_description
1 polymer ?
#
loop_
_entity_poly.entity_id
_entity_poly.type
_entity_poly.pdbx_seq_one_letter_code
_entity_poly.pdbx_strand_id
1 'polypeptide(L)' 'AIAQATTPHQRAESIGTFRLWRDLGYAIGAIISGITADLFGVNYAIILIGIITIVSSLIIEIRMPQDAL' A
#
# COMPACT_ATOMS: atom_id res chain seq x y z
N ALA A 1 -9.29 12.32 -4.50
CA ALA A 1 -8.90 11.85 -3.16
C ALA A 1 -7.74 12.69 -2.58
N ILE A 2 -6.45 12.35 -2.76
CA ILE A 2 -5.32 13.02 -2.04
C ILE A 2 -5.18 14.51 -2.36
N ALA A 3 -5.34 14.92 -3.62
CA ALA A 3 -5.24 16.31 -4.06
C ALA A 3 -6.44 17.19 -3.60
N GLN A 4 -7.55 16.57 -3.21
CA GLN A 4 -8.72 17.27 -2.66
C GLN A 4 -8.58 17.53 -1.16
N ALA A 5 -7.78 16.73 -0.45
CA ALA A 5 -7.54 16.84 0.99
C ALA A 5 -6.32 17.72 1.37
N THR A 6 -5.64 18.33 0.39
CA THR A 6 -4.40 19.11 0.61
C THR A 6 -4.47 20.52 0.02
N THR A 7 -4.08 21.51 0.83
CA THR A 7 -3.98 22.93 0.45
C THR A 7 -2.89 23.14 -0.61
N PRO A 8 -3.01 24.16 -1.48
CA PRO A 8 -2.17 24.32 -2.68
C PRO A 8 -0.65 24.27 -2.44
N HIS A 9 -0.19 24.71 -1.27
CA HIS A 9 1.22 24.76 -0.89
C HIS A 9 1.79 23.37 -0.48
N GLN A 10 0.97 22.46 0.04
CA GLN A 10 1.41 21.15 0.57
C GLN A 10 1.19 19.99 -0.42
N ARG A 11 0.52 20.25 -1.56
CA ARG A 11 0.21 19.26 -2.59
C ARG A 11 1.46 18.57 -3.16
N ALA A 12 2.52 19.33 -3.42
CA ALA A 12 3.75 18.77 -4.00
C ALA A 12 4.40 17.74 -3.06
N GLU A 13 4.44 18.04 -1.75
CA GLU A 13 5.01 17.16 -0.73
C GLU A 13 4.16 15.90 -0.52
N SER A 14 2.83 16.06 -0.38
CA SER A 14 1.92 14.91 -0.19
C SER A 14 1.89 13.96 -1.40
N ILE A 15 1.97 14.49 -2.62
CA ILE A 15 2.08 13.67 -3.83
C ILE A 15 3.44 12.95 -3.86
N GLY A 16 4.52 13.61 -3.44
CA GLY A 16 5.85 13.02 -3.33
C GLY A 16 5.88 11.84 -2.36
N THR A 17 5.34 12.02 -1.15
CA THR A 17 5.24 10.95 -0.14
C THR A 17 4.37 9.79 -0.62
N PHE A 18 3.23 10.07 -1.25
CA PHE A 18 2.38 9.02 -1.82
C PHE A 18 3.10 8.21 -2.90
N ARG A 19 3.80 8.89 -3.81
CA ARG A 19 4.58 8.21 -4.85
C ARG A 19 5.69 7.36 -4.25
N LEU A 20 6.42 7.88 -3.28
CA LEU A 20 7.48 7.15 -2.59
C LEU A 20 6.97 5.84 -1.99
N TRP A 21 5.87 5.89 -1.23
CA TRP A 21 5.28 4.69 -0.64
C TRP A 21 4.73 3.71 -1.67
N ARG A 22 4.08 4.23 -2.72
CA ARG A 22 3.56 3.40 -3.82
C ARG A 22 4.68 2.67 -4.55
N ASP A 23 5.74 3.38 -4.95
CA ASP A 23 6.84 2.80 -5.73
C ASP A 23 7.68 1.85 -4.88
N LEU A 24 7.88 2.16 -3.59
CA LEU A 24 8.55 1.27 -2.65
C LEU A 24 7.77 -0.05 -2.48
N GLY A 25 6.43 0.02 -2.44
CA GLY A 25 5.58 -1.17 -2.36
C GLY A 25 5.77 -2.13 -3.52
N TYR A 26 5.97 -1.63 -4.75
CA TYR A 26 6.26 -2.49 -5.90
C TYR A 26 7.62 -3.18 -5.78
N ALA A 27 8.67 -2.45 -5.41
CA ALA A 27 10.01 -3.01 -5.28
C ALA A 27 10.09 -4.05 -4.16
N ILE A 28 9.60 -3.70 -2.96
CA ILE A 28 9.60 -4.60 -1.80
C ILE A 28 8.67 -5.78 -2.05
N GLY A 29 7.48 -5.54 -2.60
CA GLY A 29 6.51 -6.58 -2.93
C GLY A 29 7.06 -7.60 -3.91
N ALA A 30 7.76 -7.16 -4.97
CA ALA A 30 8.40 -8.06 -5.93
C ALA A 30 9.49 -8.93 -5.28
N ILE A 31 10.31 -8.34 -4.40
CA ILE A 31 11.38 -9.08 -3.70
C ILE A 31 10.77 -10.12 -2.75
N ILE A 32 9.82 -9.72 -1.90
CA ILE A 32 9.20 -10.63 -0.92
C ILE A 32 8.44 -11.75 -1.62
N SER A 33 7.66 -11.42 -2.66
CA SER A 33 6.88 -12.42 -3.39
C SER A 33 7.76 -13.36 -4.20
N GLY A 34 8.83 -12.88 -4.81
CA GLY A 34 9.82 -13.70 -5.52
C GLY A 34 10.50 -14.68 -4.59
N ILE A 35 11.06 -14.19 -3.47
CA ILE A 35 11.73 -15.06 -2.48
C ILE A 35 10.74 -16.09 -1.89
N THR A 36 9.52 -15.66 -1.59
CA THR A 36 8.49 -16.57 -1.04
C THR A 36 8.09 -17.63 -2.07
N ALA A 37 7.95 -17.23 -3.34
CA ALA A 37 7.63 -18.15 -4.43
C ALA A 37 8.75 -19.16 -4.69
N ASP A 38 10.01 -18.74 -4.58
CA ASP A 38 11.17 -19.61 -4.78
C ASP A 38 11.32 -20.65 -3.66
N LEU A 39 11.03 -20.27 -2.41
CA LEU A 39 11.22 -21.13 -1.24
C LEU A 39 10.00 -22.03 -0.93
N PHE A 40 8.79 -21.48 -1.03
CA PHE A 40 7.55 -22.15 -0.61
C PHE A 40 6.62 -22.45 -1.78
N GLY A 41 6.90 -21.93 -2.97
CA GLY A 41 6.04 -22.04 -4.15
C GLY A 41 5.06 -20.88 -4.31
N VAL A 42 4.57 -20.71 -5.53
CA VAL A 42 3.73 -19.58 -5.95
C VAL A 42 2.43 -19.46 -5.13
N ASN A 43 1.83 -20.60 -4.73
CA ASN A 43 0.61 -20.60 -3.94
C ASN A 43 0.76 -19.86 -2.60
N TYR A 44 1.89 -20.05 -1.91
CA TYR A 44 2.16 -19.37 -0.64
C TYR A 44 2.42 -17.87 -0.85
N ALA A 45 3.10 -17.49 -1.93
CA ALA A 45 3.30 -16.08 -2.27
C ALA A 45 1.97 -15.35 -2.53
N ILE A 46 1.02 -15.99 -3.21
CA ILE A 46 -0.32 -15.42 -3.45
C ILE A 46 -1.08 -15.24 -2.13
N ILE A 47 -1.10 -16.27 -1.27
CA ILE A 47 -1.78 -16.20 0.03
C ILE A 47 -1.17 -15.09 0.90
N LEU A 48 0.17 -14.96 0.91
CA LEU A 48 0.89 -13.93 1.65
C LEU A 48 0.45 -12.52 1.22
N ILE A 49 0.46 -12.22 -0.08
CA ILE A 49 0.02 -10.92 -0.61
C ILE A 49 -1.46 -10.68 -0.30
N GLY A 50 -2.30 -11.72 -0.41
CA GLY A 50 -3.71 -11.66 -0.06
C GLY A 50 -3.93 -11.24 1.40
N ILE A 51 -3.22 -11.86 2.34
CA ILE A 51 -3.28 -11.51 3.77
C ILE A 51 -2.84 -10.07 4.00
N ILE A 52 -1.73 -9.64 3.40
CA ILE A 52 -1.24 -8.25 3.51
C ILE A 52 -2.29 -7.26 2.99
N THR A 53 -2.97 -7.59 1.91
CA THR A 53 -4.02 -6.74 1.31
C THR A 53 -5.22 -6.60 2.24
N ILE A 54 -5.69 -7.70 2.84
CA ILE A 54 -6.81 -7.69 3.80
C ILE A 54 -6.45 -6.90 5.05
N VAL A 55 -5.25 -7.10 5.59
CA VAL A 55 -4.78 -6.33 6.75
C VAL A 55 -4.71 -4.84 6.42
N SER A 56 -4.21 -4.49 5.24
CA SER A 56 -4.17 -3.10 4.76
C SER A 56 -5.57 -2.48 4.67
N SER A 57 -6.56 -3.18 4.11
CA SER A 57 -7.92 -2.66 4.04
C SER A 57 -8.55 -2.46 5.41
N LEU A 58 -8.33 -3.39 6.35
CA LEU A 58 -8.81 -3.26 7.73
C LEU A 58 -8.18 -2.06 8.44
N ILE A 59 -6.88 -1.82 8.24
CA ILE A 59 -6.20 -0.65 8.80
C ILE A 59 -6.81 0.64 8.25
N ILE A 60 -7.09 0.70 6.95
CA ILE A 60 -7.73 1.87 6.33
C ILE A 60 -9.12 2.08 6.92
N GLU A 61 -9.93 1.03 7.04
CA GLU A 61 -11.28 1.09 7.61
C GLU A 61 -11.29 1.60 9.05
N ILE A 62 -10.33 1.17 9.88
CA ILE A 62 -10.22 1.60 11.28
C ILE A 62 -9.67 3.04 11.36
N ARG A 63 -8.72 3.39 10.50
CA ARG A 63 -7.95 4.64 10.61
C ARG A 63 -8.59 5.82 9.87
N MET A 64 -9.43 5.55 8.88
CA MET A 64 -10.08 6.57 8.07
C MET A 64 -11.56 6.70 8.48
N PRO A 65 -11.92 7.67 9.35
CA PRO A 65 -13.32 7.89 9.74
C PRO A 65 -14.15 8.26 8.50
N GLN A 66 -15.34 7.68 8.40
CA GLN A 66 -16.26 7.85 7.26
C GLN A 66 -16.70 9.32 7.03
N ASP A 67 -16.50 10.19 8.03
CA ASP A 67 -16.91 11.60 8.03
C ASP A 67 -16.05 12.52 7.16
N ALA A 68 -15.04 12.00 6.45
CA ALA A 68 -14.13 12.78 5.61
C ALA A 68 -14.54 12.84 4.11
N LEU A 69 -15.79 12.49 3.77
CA LEU A 69 -16.37 12.66 2.44
C LEU A 69 -17.43 13.75 2.40
#